data_AF-A0A843DXM4-F1
#
_entry.id   AF-A0A843DXM4-F1
#
_cell.length_a   1.000
_cell.length_b   1.000
_cell.length_c   1.000
_cell.angle_alpha   90.00
_cell.angle_beta   90.00
_cell.angle_gamma   90.00
#
_symmetry.space_group_name_H-M   'P 1'
#
loop_
_entity.id
_entity.type
_entity.pdbx_description
1 polymer ?
#
loop_
_entity_poly.entity_id
_entity_poly.type
_entity_poly.pdbx_seq_one_letter_code
_entity_poly.pdbx_strand_id
1 'polypeptide(L)'
;MKKDAAVSEVVGTVLLFCLVVTAAGIFALFAADIVSEQAETMPAVSIQESASRYYLYHAGGDTLRKSDIRIYSQSTDITEKTRINGEPWEFWKTGDLLYLSVNYPSNTITVVGRTSAGREVLLFEGLRQ
;
A
#
# COMPACT_ATOMS: atom_id res chain seq x y z
N MET A 1 3.66 -62.90 19.66
CA MET A 1 4.21 -61.89 20.59
C MET A 1 5.32 -61.00 20.03
N LYS A 2 6.18 -61.41 19.08
CA LYS A 2 7.21 -60.50 18.50
C LYS A 2 6.71 -59.60 17.35
N LYS A 3 5.68 -60.00 16.61
CA LYS A 3 5.15 -59.24 15.47
C LYS A 3 4.41 -57.97 15.88
N ASP A 4 3.60 -58.03 16.94
CA ASP A 4 2.77 -56.90 17.37
C ASP A 4 3.62 -55.74 17.92
N ALA A 5 4.75 -56.05 18.57
CA ALA A 5 5.70 -55.06 19.07
C ALA A 5 6.37 -54.27 17.93
N ALA A 6 6.80 -54.95 16.87
CA ALA A 6 7.40 -54.31 15.70
C ALA A 6 6.38 -53.48 14.90
N VAL A 7 5.12 -53.91 14.85
CA VAL A 7 4.04 -53.14 14.21
C VAL A 7 3.73 -51.86 15.01
N SER A 8 3.70 -51.93 16.34
CA SER A 8 3.46 -50.78 17.20
C SER A 8 4.56 -49.72 17.08
N GLU A 9 5.83 -50.14 16.98
CA GLU A 9 6.98 -49.24 16.80
C GLU A 9 6.92 -48.48 15.47
N VAL A 10 6.60 -49.19 14.38
CA VAL A 10 6.46 -48.59 13.05
C VAL A 10 5.28 -47.61 13.02
N VAL A 11 4.13 -48.00 13.57
CA VAL A 11 2.94 -47.13 13.64
C VAL A 11 3.22 -45.89 14.48
N GLY A 12 3.90 -46.03 15.61
CA GLY A 12 4.30 -44.90 16.47
C GLY A 12 5.22 -43.92 15.75
N THR A 13 6.19 -44.42 14.98
CA THR A 13 7.14 -43.60 14.24
C THR A 13 6.45 -42.84 13.09
N VAL A 14 5.53 -43.51 12.36
CA VAL A 14 4.74 -42.87 11.31
C VAL A 14 3.85 -41.77 11.89
N LEU A 15 3.19 -42.03 13.04
CA LEU A 15 2.37 -41.03 13.72
C LEU A 15 3.20 -39.82 14.19
N LEU A 16 4.40 -40.05 14.73
CA LEU A 16 5.31 -38.98 15.12
C LEU A 16 5.74 -38.14 13.91
N PHE A 17 6.06 -38.78 12.79
CA PHE A 17 6.40 -38.08 11.55
C PHE A 17 5.24 -37.22 11.05
N CYS A 18 4.02 -37.77 11.02
CA CYS A 18 2.83 -37.02 10.65
C CYS A 18 2.63 -35.78 11.53
N LEU A 19 2.83 -35.92 12.84
CA LEU A 19 2.71 -34.82 13.79
C LEU A 19 3.76 -33.72 13.50
N VAL A 20 5.02 -34.10 13.31
CA VAL A 20 6.11 -33.16 13.03
C VAL A 20 5.89 -32.42 11.72
N VAL A 21 5.50 -33.14 10.66
CA VAL A 21 5.20 -32.52 9.35
C VAL A 21 4.02 -31.56 9.45
N THR A 22 2.98 -31.92 10.20
CA THR A 22 1.83 -31.04 10.42
C THR A 22 2.23 -29.79 11.19
N ALA A 23 3.00 -29.93 12.27
CA ALA A 23 3.49 -28.80 13.04
C ALA A 23 4.37 -27.87 12.18
N ALA A 24 5.32 -28.41 11.42
CA ALA A 24 6.17 -27.65 10.51
C ALA A 24 5.35 -26.92 9.43
N GLY A 25 4.31 -27.55 8.89
CA GLY A 25 3.40 -26.94 7.93
C GLY A 25 2.64 -25.75 8.52
N ILE A 26 2.16 -25.86 9.76
CA ILE A 26 1.51 -24.75 10.46
C ILE A 26 2.50 -23.59 10.64
N PHE A 27 3.73 -23.86 11.11
CA PHE A 27 4.76 -22.83 11.26
C PHE A 27 5.14 -22.17 9.93
N ALA A 28 5.19 -22.93 8.83
CA ALA A 28 5.49 -22.39 7.51
C ALA A 28 4.41 -21.40 7.03
N LEU A 29 3.13 -21.66 7.33
CA LEU A 29 2.03 -20.73 6.99
C LEU A 29 2.15 -19.42 7.77
N PHE A 30 2.39 -19.49 9.09
CA PHE A 30 2.59 -18.29 9.90
C PHE A 30 3.84 -17.48 9.47
N ALA A 31 4.93 -18.16 9.12
CA ALA A 31 6.13 -17.50 8.63
C ALA A 31 5.92 -16.84 7.25
N ALA A 32 5.14 -17.47 6.36
CA ALA A 32 4.82 -16.91 5.06
C ALA A 32 4.00 -15.61 5.17
N ASP A 33 3.04 -15.56 6.10
CA ASP A 33 2.24 -14.35 6.34
C ASP A 33 3.09 -13.18 6.89
N ILE A 34 4.09 -13.47 7.73
CA ILE A 34 5.01 -12.44 8.26
C ILE A 34 5.91 -11.88 7.15
N VAL A 35 6.26 -12.68 6.15
CA VAL A 35 7.15 -12.27 5.04
C VAL A 35 6.37 -11.63 3.87
N SER A 36 5.05 -11.84 3.80
CA SER A 36 4.19 -11.31 2.74
C SER A 36 3.76 -9.85 2.92
N GLU A 37 4.40 -9.08 3.81
CA GLU A 37 4.43 -7.62 3.65
C GLU A 37 5.27 -7.30 2.39
N GLN A 38 4.69 -7.55 1.21
CA GLN A 38 5.17 -7.00 -0.04
C GLN A 38 5.34 -5.51 0.21
N ALA A 39 6.58 -5.04 0.05
CA ALA A 39 6.92 -3.63 0.18
C ALA A 39 6.05 -2.87 -0.82
N GLU A 40 4.94 -2.32 -0.34
CA GLU A 40 4.09 -1.44 -1.14
C GLU A 40 4.98 -0.29 -1.60
N THR A 41 5.19 -0.19 -2.91
CA THR A 41 5.94 0.90 -3.50
C THR A 41 5.04 2.12 -3.55
N MET A 42 4.84 2.73 -2.37
CA MET A 42 4.06 3.94 -2.23
C MET A 42 4.62 5.03 -3.17
N PRO A 43 3.75 5.76 -3.85
CA PRO A 43 4.23 6.65 -4.88
C PRO A 43 4.99 7.83 -4.29
N ALA A 44 6.08 8.16 -4.97
CA ALA A 44 6.81 9.39 -4.69
C ALA A 44 5.99 10.56 -5.24
N VAL A 45 5.54 11.45 -4.36
CA VAL A 45 4.76 12.63 -4.73
C VAL A 45 5.63 13.87 -4.59
N SER A 46 5.55 14.77 -5.57
CA SER A 46 6.23 16.07 -5.52
C SER A 46 5.31 17.17 -6.01
N ILE A 47 5.59 18.42 -5.63
CA ILE A 47 4.90 19.59 -6.18
C ILE A 47 5.71 20.15 -7.35
N GLN A 48 5.03 20.42 -8.45
CA GLN A 48 5.57 21.21 -9.56
C GLN A 48 4.74 22.48 -9.75
N GLU A 49 5.42 23.60 -9.97
CA GLU A 49 4.81 24.86 -10.34
C GLU A 49 5.03 25.13 -11.83
N SER A 50 3.96 25.49 -12.54
CA SER A 50 4.05 25.96 -13.93
C SER A 50 3.01 27.03 -14.18
N ALA A 51 3.44 28.20 -14.67
CA ALA A 51 2.57 29.33 -15.02
C ALA A 51 1.53 29.70 -13.92
N SER A 52 2.00 29.80 -12.67
CA SER A 52 1.17 30.08 -11.47
C SER A 52 0.12 29.01 -11.15
N ARG A 53 0.25 27.81 -11.72
CA ARG A 53 -0.54 26.62 -11.40
C ARG A 53 0.34 25.61 -10.69
N TYR A 54 -0.26 24.92 -9.73
CA TYR A 54 0.40 23.91 -8.93
C TYR A 54 -0.14 22.54 -9.29
N TYR A 55 0.79 21.60 -9.42
CA TYR A 55 0.53 20.24 -9.79
C TYR A 55 1.15 19.31 -8.76
N LEU A 56 0.42 18.27 -8.39
CA LEU A 56 1.05 17.10 -7.78
C LEU A 56 1.57 16.23 -8.92
N TYR A 57 2.87 15.98 -8.92
CA TYR A 57 3.54 15.11 -9.87
C TYR A 57 3.81 13.75 -9.24
N HIS A 58 3.41 12.70 -9.94
CA HIS A 58 3.69 11.33 -9.57
C HIS A 58 5.09 10.93 -10.05
N ALA A 59 6.08 11.01 -9.16
CA ALA A 59 7.49 10.85 -9.46
C ALA A 59 7.94 9.38 -9.57
N GLY A 60 7.12 8.41 -9.18
CA GLY A 60 7.40 6.98 -9.31
C GLY A 60 6.55 6.15 -8.36
N GLY A 61 6.71 4.83 -8.38
CA GLY A 61 5.97 3.88 -7.53
C GLY A 61 4.66 3.39 -8.15
N ASP A 62 3.74 2.96 -7.30
CA ASP A 62 2.48 2.32 -7.69
C ASP A 62 1.43 3.30 -8.20
N THR A 63 0.59 2.84 -9.12
CA THR A 63 -0.59 3.59 -9.56
C THR A 63 -1.61 3.69 -8.43
N LEU A 64 -2.07 4.91 -8.13
CA LEU A 64 -3.13 5.12 -7.14
C LEU A 64 -4.49 5.28 -7.77
N ARG A 65 -5.50 4.63 -7.18
CA ARG A 65 -6.90 4.93 -7.45
C ARG A 65 -7.33 6.14 -6.65
N LYS A 66 -8.25 6.93 -7.19
CA LYS A 66 -8.83 8.08 -6.51
C LYS A 66 -9.53 7.71 -5.20
N SER A 67 -10.09 6.50 -5.10
CA SER A 67 -10.70 5.98 -3.86
C SER A 67 -9.70 5.80 -2.71
N ASP A 68 -8.42 5.63 -3.04
CA ASP A 68 -7.37 5.19 -2.12
C ASP A 68 -6.43 6.34 -1.76
N ILE A 69 -6.78 7.56 -2.13
CA ILE A 69 -5.99 8.77 -1.87
C ILE A 69 -6.90 9.91 -1.42
N ARG A 70 -6.39 10.68 -0.46
CA ARG A 70 -7.00 11.93 0.01
C ARG A 70 -5.98 13.05 -0.12
N ILE A 71 -6.42 14.14 -0.73
CA ILE A 71 -5.62 15.33 -0.94
C ILE A 71 -6.26 16.45 -0.14
N TYR A 72 -5.51 16.98 0.82
CA TYR A 72 -5.94 18.04 1.69
C TYR A 72 -5.20 19.34 1.38
N SER A 73 -5.91 20.44 1.55
CA SER A 73 -5.36 21.79 1.58
C SER A 73 -5.80 22.43 2.89
N GLN A 74 -4.87 22.66 3.82
CA GLN A 74 -5.17 23.14 5.19
C GLN A 74 -6.38 22.40 5.81
N SER A 75 -6.30 21.07 5.85
CA SER A 75 -7.34 20.18 6.41
C SER A 75 -8.66 20.08 5.64
N THR A 76 -8.84 20.81 4.53
CA THR A 76 -10.01 20.63 3.65
C THR A 76 -9.70 19.57 2.60
N ASP A 77 -10.52 18.52 2.49
CA ASP A 77 -10.42 17.54 1.41
C ASP A 77 -10.78 18.22 0.08
N ILE A 78 -9.81 18.24 -0.85
CA ILE A 78 -9.93 18.80 -2.19
C ILE A 78 -9.79 17.73 -3.28
N THR A 79 -9.76 16.45 -2.94
CA THR A 79 -9.55 15.33 -3.87
C THR A 79 -10.50 15.42 -5.07
N GLU A 80 -11.78 15.70 -4.82
CA GLU A 80 -12.80 15.83 -5.86
C GLU A 80 -12.65 17.07 -6.76
N LYS A 81 -11.84 18.05 -6.36
CA LYS A 81 -11.55 19.27 -7.13
C LYS A 81 -10.32 19.13 -8.01
N THR A 82 -9.59 18.03 -7.90
CA THR A 82 -8.37 17.79 -8.69
C THR A 82 -8.67 17.19 -10.05
N ARG A 83 -7.84 17.48 -11.05
CA ARG A 83 -8.06 17.09 -12.45
C ARG A 83 -6.74 16.66 -13.10
N ILE A 84 -6.81 15.76 -14.07
CA ILE A 84 -5.68 15.46 -14.97
C ILE A 84 -6.08 15.98 -16.34
N ASN A 85 -5.28 16.87 -16.93
CA ASN A 85 -5.58 17.52 -18.21
C ASN A 85 -6.97 18.19 -18.28
N GLY A 86 -7.49 18.67 -17.16
CA GLY A 86 -8.81 19.31 -17.06
C GLY A 86 -9.98 18.35 -16.80
N GLU A 87 -9.76 17.04 -16.90
CA GLU A 87 -10.79 16.02 -16.74
C GLU A 87 -10.77 15.35 -15.36
N PRO A 88 -11.92 14.82 -14.88
CA PRO A 88 -11.95 13.91 -13.75
C PRO A 88 -11.04 12.71 -14.01
N TRP A 89 -10.40 12.21 -12.96
CA TRP A 89 -9.51 11.06 -13.03
C TRP A 89 -9.98 9.97 -12.07
N GLU A 90 -9.72 8.72 -12.46
CA GLU A 90 -9.93 7.54 -11.60
C GLU A 90 -8.60 6.98 -11.10
N PHE A 91 -7.55 7.08 -11.93
CA PHE A 91 -6.20 6.60 -11.65
C PHE A 91 -5.20 7.73 -11.81
N TRP A 92 -4.22 7.75 -10.91
CA TRP A 92 -3.07 8.63 -10.96
C TRP A 92 -1.81 7.78 -11.08
N LYS A 93 -1.11 7.91 -12.21
CA LYS A 93 0.03 7.06 -12.60
C LYS A 93 1.32 7.85 -12.61
N THR A 94 2.45 7.14 -12.58
CA THR A 94 3.77 7.75 -12.76
C THR A 94 3.82 8.61 -14.03
N GLY A 95 4.28 9.85 -13.88
CA GLY A 95 4.32 10.85 -14.95
C GLY A 95 3.11 11.78 -15.00
N ASP A 96 1.99 11.42 -14.36
CA ASP A 96 0.78 12.24 -14.40
C ASP A 96 0.93 13.50 -13.54
N LEU A 97 0.36 14.60 -14.07
CA LEU A 97 0.26 15.88 -13.40
C LEU A 97 -1.19 16.10 -12.95
N LEU A 98 -1.36 16.16 -11.64
CA LEU A 98 -2.64 16.31 -11.00
C LEU A 98 -2.83 17.77 -10.60
N TYR A 99 -3.69 18.46 -11.33
CA TYR A 99 -3.95 19.88 -11.19
C TYR A 99 -4.70 20.17 -9.89
N LEU A 100 -4.12 21.06 -9.09
CA LEU A 100 -4.75 21.58 -7.88
C LEU A 100 -5.56 22.83 -8.28
N SER A 101 -6.88 22.68 -8.45
CA SER A 101 -7.81 23.76 -8.84
C SER A 101 -7.99 24.85 -7.76
N VAL A 102 -7.17 24.87 -6.73
CA VAL A 102 -7.34 25.72 -5.56
C VAL A 102 -6.38 26.89 -5.56
N ASN A 103 -6.94 28.09 -5.69
CA ASN A 103 -6.18 29.33 -5.60
C ASN A 103 -6.14 29.81 -4.14
N TYR A 104 -5.54 29.02 -3.25
CA TYR A 104 -5.36 29.43 -1.85
C TYR A 104 -3.91 29.86 -1.61
N PRO A 105 -3.66 31.13 -1.30
CA PRO A 105 -2.31 31.60 -0.99
C PRO A 105 -1.85 30.92 0.30
N SER A 106 -0.65 30.32 0.28
CA SER A 106 0.03 29.73 1.46
C SER A 106 -0.73 28.60 2.19
N ASN A 107 -1.08 27.53 1.46
CA ASN A 107 -1.67 26.33 2.06
C ASN A 107 -0.66 25.18 2.09
N THR A 108 -0.54 24.50 3.23
CA THR A 108 0.06 23.16 3.29
C THR A 108 -0.80 22.21 2.48
N ILE A 109 -0.16 21.52 1.54
CA ILE A 109 -0.76 20.40 0.81
C ILE A 109 -0.33 19.12 1.50
N THR A 110 -1.31 18.30 1.86
CA THR A 110 -1.10 17.00 2.49
C THR A 110 -1.72 15.94 1.60
N VAL A 111 -0.95 14.93 1.24
CA VAL A 111 -1.41 13.80 0.43
C VAL A 111 -1.31 12.54 1.26
N VAL A 112 -2.43 11.87 1.44
CA VAL A 112 -2.54 10.63 2.23
C VAL A 112 -3.00 9.52 1.30
N GLY A 113 -2.26 8.42 1.28
CA GLY A 113 -2.62 7.19 0.56
C GLY A 113 -3.14 6.13 1.51
N ARG A 114 -3.91 5.18 0.99
CA ARG A 114 -4.35 3.98 1.69
C ARG A 114 -3.64 2.76 1.14
N THR A 115 -3.02 2.01 2.04
CA THR A 115 -2.36 0.72 1.75
C THR A 115 -3.38 -0.38 1.49
N SER A 116 -2.94 -1.50 0.90
CA SER A 116 -3.77 -2.71 0.72
C SER A 116 -4.27 -3.29 2.06
N ALA A 117 -3.50 -3.10 3.14
CA ALA A 117 -3.89 -3.44 4.51
C ALA A 117 -4.91 -2.45 5.12
N GLY A 118 -5.33 -1.43 4.37
CA GLY A 118 -6.31 -0.42 4.81
C GLY A 118 -5.73 0.67 5.73
N ARG A 119 -4.41 0.69 5.96
CA ARG A 119 -3.74 1.73 6.74
C ARG A 119 -3.55 2.99 5.92
N GLU A 120 -3.75 4.15 6.54
CA GLU A 120 -3.44 5.45 5.93
C GLU A 120 -1.97 5.81 6.14
N VAL A 121 -1.33 6.34 5.10
CA VAL A 121 0.07 6.74 5.10
C VAL A 121 0.22 8.10 4.46
N LEU A 122 1.06 8.94 5.06
CA LEU A 122 1.44 10.23 4.50
C LEU A 122 2.37 10.01 3.30
N LEU A 123 1.91 10.42 2.12
CA LEU A 123 2.70 10.37 0.87
C LEU A 123 3.49 11.65 0.64
N PHE A 124 2.91 12.79 1.04
CA PHE A 124 3.54 14.10 0.90
C PHE A 124 2.95 15.10 1.88
N GLU A 125 3.80 15.94 2.44
CA GLU A 125 3.41 17.16 3.14
C GLU A 125 4.38 18.27 2.74
N GLY A 126 3.83 19.39 2.28
CA GLY A 126 4.67 20.51 1.86
C GLY A 126 3.88 21.80 1.76
N LEU A 127 4.59 22.90 2.00
CA LEU A 127 4.05 24.23 1.78
C LEU A 127 4.05 24.54 0.29
N ARG A 128 3.00 25.25 -0.15
CA ARG A 128 3.02 26.04 -1.37
C ARG A 128 4.07 27.15 -1.17
N GLN A 129 5.29 26.93 -1.65
CA GLN A 129 6.34 27.97 -1.72
C GLN A 129 6.06 28.94 -2.87
#